data_AF-A0A1U8DGP7-F1
#
_entry.id   AF-A0A1U8DGP7-F1
#
_cell.length_a   1.000
_cell.length_b   1.000
_cell.length_c   1.000
_cell.angle_alpha   90.00
_cell.angle_beta   90.00
_cell.angle_gamma   90.00
#
_symmetry.space_group_name_H-M   'P 1'
#
loop_
_entity.id
_entity.type
_entity.pdbx_description
1 polymer ?
#
loop_
_entity_poly.entity_id
_entity_poly.type
_entity_poly.pdbx_seq_one_letter_code
_entity_poly.pdbx_strand_id
1 'polypeptide(L)'
;MHVAVKIVKNVGRYCEAARSEIQVLEHLNTMDPSSTFRCVQMLEWFDHHGHVCIVFELLGLSTYDFIKENSFLPFRIDDIRHMAYQICQSINFLHHNKLTHTDLKPENILFVHSDYIVKYNAKMKRDERTLKNTDIKVVDFGSATFDDEHHSTLVSTRHYRAPEVILALGWSQPCDVWSIGCILIEYYLGFTVFQTHDSKEHLAMMERILGPLPTHMIKKSRKHYFQHDQLDWDEHSSSGRYVRRRCKPLKEFMHCQDADHQTLFDLVHKMLEYDPSDRITLDEALQHPFFDPLKRK
;
A
#
# COMPACT_ATOMS: atom_id res chain seq x y z
N MET A 1 -9.13 29.07 8.19
CA MET A 1 -9.18 27.60 8.03
C MET A 1 -8.55 27.30 6.68
N HIS A 2 -7.55 26.42 6.61
CA HIS A 2 -6.95 25.98 5.34
C HIS A 2 -7.56 24.64 4.92
N VAL A 3 -7.71 24.41 3.62
CA VAL A 3 -8.28 23.20 3.02
C VAL A 3 -7.42 22.75 1.84
N ALA A 4 -7.54 21.49 1.46
CA ALA A 4 -6.99 20.98 0.20
C ALA A 4 -8.11 20.91 -0.85
N VAL A 5 -7.83 21.34 -2.09
CA VAL A 5 -8.79 21.24 -3.20
C VAL A 5 -8.19 20.42 -4.32
N LYS A 6 -8.76 19.24 -4.59
CA LYS A 6 -8.42 18.37 -5.73
C LYS A 6 -9.17 18.89 -6.96
N ILE A 7 -8.45 19.59 -7.85
CA ILE A 7 -9.01 20.08 -9.12
C ILE A 7 -8.76 19.03 -10.19
N VAL A 8 -9.83 18.37 -10.65
CA VAL A 8 -9.76 17.27 -11.60
C VAL A 8 -9.72 17.80 -13.03
N LYS A 9 -8.84 17.23 -13.87
CA LYS A 9 -8.77 17.59 -15.30
C LYS A 9 -10.12 17.35 -15.97
N ASN A 10 -10.55 18.30 -16.80
CA ASN A 10 -11.77 18.19 -17.61
C ASN A 10 -11.58 17.21 -18.78
N VAL A 11 -11.54 15.91 -18.45
CA VAL A 11 -11.43 14.78 -19.37
C VAL A 11 -12.35 13.69 -18.84
N GLY A 12 -13.23 13.15 -19.70
CA GLY A 12 -14.34 12.26 -19.30
C GLY A 12 -13.96 11.18 -18.28
N ARG A 13 -12.92 10.39 -18.56
CA ARG A 13 -12.43 9.33 -17.65
C ARG A 13 -12.04 9.84 -16.25
N TYR A 14 -11.40 11.00 -16.16
CA TYR A 14 -11.01 11.57 -14.86
C TYR A 14 -12.21 12.14 -14.12
N CYS A 15 -13.17 12.72 -14.84
CA CYS A 15 -14.42 13.18 -14.26
C CYS A 15 -15.26 12.01 -13.72
N GLU A 16 -15.35 10.89 -14.44
CA GLU A 16 -16.02 9.66 -13.98
C GLU A 16 -15.39 9.13 -12.70
N ALA A 17 -14.06 8.99 -12.66
CA ALA A 17 -13.34 8.58 -11.46
C ALA A 17 -13.57 9.53 -10.27
N ALA A 18 -13.61 10.85 -10.52
CA ALA A 18 -13.90 11.84 -9.49
C ALA A 18 -15.32 11.74 -8.95
N ARG A 19 -16.31 11.44 -9.81
CA ARG A 19 -17.70 11.22 -9.38
C ARG A 19 -17.84 9.95 -8.55
N SER A 20 -17.13 8.89 -8.94
CA SER A 20 -17.02 7.66 -8.15
C SER A 20 -16.40 7.93 -6.77
N GLU A 21 -15.31 8.70 -6.74
CA GLU A 21 -14.63 9.10 -5.50
C GLU A 21 -15.56 9.87 -4.56
N ILE A 22 -16.33 10.83 -5.09
CA ILE A 22 -17.32 11.60 -4.32
C ILE A 22 -18.35 10.67 -3.68
N GLN A 23 -18.91 9.71 -4.43
CA GLN A 23 -19.91 8.77 -3.92
C GLN A 23 -19.37 7.90 -2.78
N VAL A 24 -18.15 7.38 -2.95
CA VAL A 24 -17.47 6.60 -1.90
C VAL A 24 -17.21 7.47 -0.68
N LEU A 25 -16.71 8.69 -0.85
CA LEU A 25 -16.43 9.61 0.26
C LEU A 25 -17.70 10.04 1.01
N GLU A 26 -18.81 10.32 0.32
CA GLU A 26 -20.10 10.62 0.94
C GLU A 26 -20.59 9.44 1.79
N HIS A 27 -20.46 8.21 1.26
CA HIS A 27 -20.80 6.98 1.99
C HIS A 27 -19.93 6.81 3.25
N LEU A 28 -18.60 6.87 3.12
CA LEU A 28 -17.67 6.70 4.23
C LEU A 28 -17.83 7.79 5.30
N ASN A 29 -18.00 9.06 4.90
CA ASN A 29 -18.26 10.17 5.81
C ASN A 29 -19.59 10.00 6.57
N THR A 30 -20.60 9.41 5.94
CA THR A 30 -21.88 9.12 6.61
C THR A 30 -21.74 8.00 7.64
N MET A 31 -20.97 6.96 7.31
CA MET A 31 -20.73 5.82 8.20
C MET A 31 -19.78 6.14 9.36
N ASP A 32 -18.85 7.08 9.17
CA ASP A 32 -17.93 7.57 10.21
C ASP A 32 -17.75 9.11 10.15
N PRO A 33 -18.73 9.88 10.63
CA PRO A 33 -18.67 11.35 10.63
C PRO A 33 -17.52 11.92 11.45
N SER A 34 -17.01 11.15 12.41
CA SER A 34 -15.88 11.48 13.28
C SER A 34 -14.51 11.18 12.68
N SER A 35 -14.45 10.47 11.54
CA SER A 35 -13.20 9.96 10.96
C SER A 35 -12.36 9.13 11.96
N THR A 36 -13.02 8.37 12.83
CA THR A 36 -12.39 7.40 13.74
C THR A 36 -11.52 6.38 12.98
N PHE A 37 -11.94 5.98 11.78
CA PHE A 37 -11.24 5.03 10.91
C PHE A 37 -10.31 5.71 9.88
N ARG A 38 -9.97 6.99 10.09
CA ARG A 38 -8.83 7.66 9.43
C ARG A 38 -8.89 7.68 7.89
N CYS A 39 -10.07 7.64 7.30
CA CYS A 39 -10.27 8.04 5.90
C CYS A 39 -10.24 9.57 5.82
N VAL A 40 -9.69 10.16 4.76
CA VAL A 40 -9.75 11.62 4.58
C VAL A 40 -11.20 12.09 4.48
N GLN A 41 -11.51 13.18 5.18
CA GLN A 41 -12.84 13.78 5.15
C GLN A 41 -12.98 14.71 3.95
N MET A 42 -13.90 14.36 3.06
CA MET A 42 -14.44 15.30 2.10
C MET A 42 -15.35 16.32 2.80
N LEU A 43 -15.12 17.60 2.56
CA LEU A 43 -15.89 18.70 3.15
C LEU A 43 -17.03 19.14 2.23
N GLU A 44 -16.74 19.25 0.94
CA GLU A 44 -17.70 19.59 -0.12
C GLU A 44 -17.12 19.22 -1.49
N TRP A 45 -17.93 19.31 -2.54
CA TRP A 45 -17.49 19.27 -3.92
C TRP A 45 -18.29 20.24 -4.77
N PHE A 46 -17.70 20.76 -5.84
CA PHE A 46 -18.36 21.67 -6.77
C PHE A 46 -17.74 21.58 -8.17
N ASP A 47 -18.46 22.07 -9.17
CA ASP A 47 -17.95 22.24 -10.53
C ASP A 47 -17.43 23.68 -10.74
N HIS A 48 -16.24 23.83 -11.33
CA HIS A 48 -15.63 25.13 -11.64
C HIS A 48 -15.03 25.13 -13.04
N HIS A 49 -15.61 25.91 -13.95
CA HIS A 49 -15.18 26.00 -15.36
C HIS A 49 -15.02 24.64 -16.06
N GLY A 50 -15.91 23.68 -15.75
CA GLY A 50 -15.87 22.32 -16.30
C GLY A 50 -14.92 21.36 -15.58
N HIS A 51 -14.25 21.80 -14.52
CA HIS A 51 -13.46 20.95 -13.63
C HIS A 51 -14.29 20.53 -12.43
N VAL A 52 -14.26 19.24 -12.08
CA VAL A 52 -14.77 18.76 -10.79
C VAL A 52 -13.74 19.11 -9.72
N CYS A 53 -14.16 19.81 -8.68
CA CYS A 53 -13.34 20.21 -7.55
C CYS A 53 -13.84 19.51 -6.29
N ILE A 54 -12.96 18.79 -5.59
CA ILE A 54 -13.29 18.11 -4.34
C ILE A 54 -12.48 18.77 -3.21
N VAL A 55 -13.16 19.21 -2.17
CA VAL A 55 -12.57 19.91 -1.03
C VAL A 55 -12.39 18.93 0.13
N PHE A 56 -11.20 18.90 0.71
CA PHE A 56 -10.83 18.03 1.81
C PHE A 56 -10.27 18.82 2.98
N GLU A 57 -10.25 18.20 4.16
CA GLU A 57 -9.36 18.64 5.23
C GLU A 57 -7.90 18.74 4.73
N LEU A 58 -7.15 19.73 5.20
CA LEU A 58 -5.73 19.85 4.85
C LEU A 58 -4.90 18.89 5.69
N LEU A 59 -4.15 18.01 5.04
CA LEU A 59 -3.21 17.07 5.65
C LEU A 59 -1.75 17.52 5.41
N GLY A 60 -0.81 16.85 6.06
CA GLY A 60 0.62 17.01 5.83
C GLY A 60 1.13 16.26 4.60
N LEU A 61 2.44 16.01 4.56
CA LEU A 61 3.07 15.25 3.49
C LEU A 61 2.53 13.82 3.41
N SER A 62 2.56 13.25 2.19
CA SER A 62 2.46 11.80 2.02
C SER A 62 3.64 11.10 2.71
N THR A 63 3.47 9.82 3.10
CA THR A 63 4.59 9.06 3.69
C THR A 63 5.71 8.89 2.67
N TYR A 64 5.39 8.78 1.38
CA TYR A 64 6.37 8.82 0.29
C TYR A 64 7.17 10.12 0.26
N ASP A 65 6.50 11.27 0.25
CA ASP A 65 7.17 12.58 0.16
C ASP A 65 8.04 12.81 1.40
N PHE A 66 7.58 12.38 2.57
CA PHE A 66 8.40 12.43 3.79
C PHE A 66 9.67 11.57 3.66
N ILE A 67 9.57 10.31 3.21
CA ILE A 67 10.73 9.43 2.98
C ILE A 67 11.69 10.09 1.98
N LYS A 68 11.16 10.59 0.86
CA LYS A 68 11.94 11.25 -0.21
C LYS A 68 12.68 12.47 0.32
N GLU A 69 12.00 13.35 1.05
CA GLU A 69 12.62 14.54 1.65
C GLU A 69 13.62 14.18 2.77
N ASN A 70 13.42 13.03 3.43
CA ASN A 70 14.37 12.46 4.38
C ASN A 70 15.46 11.61 3.67
N SER A 71 15.72 11.84 2.38
CA SER A 71 16.76 11.18 1.59
C SER A 71 16.65 9.65 1.59
N PHE A 72 15.41 9.16 1.45
CA PHE A 72 15.06 7.75 1.41
C PHE A 72 15.52 6.97 2.66
N LEU A 73 15.54 7.65 3.82
CA LEU A 73 15.68 7.00 5.11
C LEU A 73 14.41 6.23 5.47
N PRO A 74 14.52 5.00 5.98
CA PRO A 74 13.37 4.25 6.47
C PRO A 74 12.82 4.89 7.75
N PHE A 75 11.58 4.53 8.08
CA PHE A 75 10.98 4.88 9.36
C PHE A 75 11.51 3.97 10.48
N ARG A 76 11.38 4.44 11.73
CA ARG A 76 11.73 3.63 12.91
C ARG A 76 10.66 2.57 13.13
N ILE A 77 11.03 1.43 13.73
CA ILE A 77 10.10 0.30 13.93
C ILE A 77 8.84 0.68 14.72
N ASP A 78 8.97 1.57 15.71
CA ASP A 78 7.84 2.08 16.50
C ASP A 78 6.88 2.94 15.66
N ASP A 79 7.45 3.77 14.78
CA ASP A 79 6.68 4.61 13.85
C ASP A 79 5.94 3.74 12.84
N ILE A 80 6.63 2.72 12.28
CA ILE A 80 6.04 1.72 11.38
C ILE A 80 4.89 1.00 12.08
N ARG A 81 5.07 0.58 13.33
CA ARG A 81 4.02 -0.11 14.10
C ARG A 81 2.76 0.73 14.24
N HIS A 82 2.93 1.99 14.63
CA HIS A 82 1.80 2.89 14.80
C HIS A 82 1.09 3.16 13.47
N MET A 83 1.83 3.49 12.41
CA MET A 83 1.25 3.71 11.08
C MET A 83 0.58 2.45 10.51
N ALA A 84 1.22 1.29 10.63
CA ALA A 84 0.70 0.01 10.14
C ALA A 84 -0.64 -0.33 10.80
N TYR A 85 -0.77 -0.12 12.11
CA TYR A 85 -2.03 -0.33 12.83
C TYR A 85 -3.14 0.58 12.30
N GLN A 86 -2.84 1.87 12.12
CA GLN A 86 -3.80 2.85 11.59
C GLN A 86 -4.21 2.56 10.15
N ILE A 87 -3.27 2.16 9.29
CA ILE A 87 -3.55 1.75 7.90
C ILE A 87 -4.45 0.51 7.92
N CYS A 88 -4.11 -0.53 8.70
CA CYS A 88 -4.92 -1.74 8.79
C CYS A 88 -6.32 -1.43 9.31
N GLN A 89 -6.46 -0.58 10.32
CA GLN A 89 -7.77 -0.17 10.86
C GLN A 89 -8.62 0.58 9.82
N SER A 90 -8.00 1.49 9.06
CA SER A 90 -8.68 2.27 8.03
C SER A 90 -9.17 1.39 6.88
N ILE A 91 -8.31 0.50 6.37
CA ILE A 91 -8.67 -0.38 5.27
C ILE A 91 -9.63 -1.50 5.72
N ASN A 92 -9.52 -1.97 6.96
CA ASN A 92 -10.49 -2.92 7.51
C ASN A 92 -11.90 -2.30 7.59
N PHE A 93 -12.01 -1.00 7.88
CA PHE A 93 -13.28 -0.29 7.83
C PHE A 93 -13.85 -0.26 6.40
N LEU A 94 -13.03 -0.02 5.37
CA LEU A 94 -13.46 -0.15 3.98
C LEU A 94 -13.97 -1.57 3.67
N HIS A 95 -13.20 -2.60 4.05
CA HIS A 95 -13.55 -3.99 3.80
C HIS A 95 -14.89 -4.38 4.44
N HIS A 96 -15.15 -3.91 5.67
CA HIS A 96 -16.45 -4.09 6.35
C HIS A 96 -17.62 -3.37 5.66
N ASN A 97 -17.35 -2.32 4.89
CA ASN A 97 -18.33 -1.60 4.08
C ASN A 97 -18.33 -2.09 2.61
N LYS A 98 -17.83 -3.31 2.36
CA LYS A 98 -17.83 -3.95 1.03
C LYS A 98 -17.09 -3.15 -0.04
N LEU A 99 -16.04 -2.44 0.38
CA LEU A 99 -15.18 -1.63 -0.48
C LEU A 99 -13.78 -2.21 -0.50
N THR A 100 -13.18 -2.26 -1.68
CA THR A 100 -11.74 -2.48 -1.88
C THR A 100 -11.12 -1.17 -2.37
N HIS A 101 -10.00 -0.73 -1.80
CA HIS A 101 -9.35 0.54 -2.16
C HIS A 101 -8.63 0.46 -3.51
N THR A 102 -7.97 -0.68 -3.76
CA THR A 102 -7.26 -1.07 -4.99
C THR A 102 -6.01 -0.29 -5.36
N ASP A 103 -5.80 0.96 -4.90
CA ASP A 103 -4.59 1.75 -5.18
C ASP A 103 -3.82 2.21 -3.93
N LEU A 104 -3.63 1.30 -2.98
CA LEU A 104 -2.81 1.59 -1.80
C LEU A 104 -1.33 1.65 -2.14
N LYS A 105 -0.70 2.74 -1.71
CA LYS A 105 0.72 3.05 -1.88
C LYS A 105 1.13 4.16 -0.90
N PRO A 106 2.43 4.35 -0.61
CA PRO A 106 2.91 5.40 0.29
C PRO A 106 2.47 6.82 -0.11
N GLU A 107 2.23 7.09 -1.39
CA GLU A 107 1.71 8.38 -1.87
C GLU A 107 0.25 8.64 -1.42
N ASN A 108 -0.52 7.59 -1.16
CA ASN A 108 -1.92 7.64 -0.77
C ASN A 108 -2.14 7.46 0.75
N ILE A 109 -1.05 7.48 1.54
CA ILE A 109 -1.08 7.55 3.00
C ILE A 109 -0.46 8.88 3.41
N LEU A 110 -1.23 9.77 4.00
CA LEU A 110 -0.77 11.11 4.38
C LEU A 110 -0.69 11.24 5.89
N PHE A 111 0.32 11.95 6.37
CA PHE A 111 0.36 12.35 7.78
C PHE A 111 -0.71 13.40 8.07
N VAL A 112 -1.36 13.32 9.23
CA VAL A 112 -2.24 14.40 9.70
C VAL A 112 -1.43 15.69 9.86
N HIS A 113 -0.27 15.58 10.51
CA HIS A 113 0.75 16.62 10.59
C HIS A 113 2.13 16.01 10.34
N SER A 114 2.90 16.59 9.42
CA SER A 114 4.23 16.11 9.06
C SER A 114 5.36 16.90 9.72
N ASP A 115 5.09 17.56 10.86
CA ASP A 115 6.12 18.25 11.64
C ASP A 115 7.18 17.26 12.13
N TYR A 116 8.44 17.65 11.98
CA TYR A 116 9.58 16.83 12.37
C TYR A 116 10.57 17.59 13.25
N ILE A 117 11.45 16.83 13.88
CA ILE A 117 12.68 17.32 14.50
C ILE A 117 13.87 16.77 13.71
N VAL A 118 14.94 17.55 13.60
CA VAL A 118 16.19 17.12 12.97
C VAL A 118 17.15 16.67 14.05
N LYS A 119 17.68 15.45 13.92
CA LYS A 119 18.72 14.90 14.80
C LYS A 119 19.87 14.39 13.95
N TYR A 120 21.10 14.65 14.40
CA TYR A 120 22.28 14.10 13.74
C TYR A 120 22.37 12.59 14.02
N ASN A 121 22.32 11.78 12.97
CA ASN A 121 22.53 10.35 13.05
C ASN A 121 24.02 10.04 12.92
N ALA A 122 24.69 9.82 14.06
CA ALA A 122 26.13 9.55 14.09
C ALA A 122 26.53 8.27 13.33
N LYS A 123 25.65 7.26 13.27
CA LYS A 123 25.89 6.00 12.56
C LYS A 123 25.91 6.21 11.05
N MET A 124 25.02 7.06 10.54
CA MET A 124 24.90 7.37 9.11
C MET A 124 25.67 8.62 8.69
N LYS A 125 26.23 9.36 9.65
CA LYS A 125 26.96 10.62 9.46
C LYS A 125 26.16 11.65 8.66
N ARG A 126 24.86 11.75 8.95
CA ARG A 126 23.94 12.69 8.30
C ARG A 126 22.82 13.10 9.25
N ASP A 127 22.18 14.21 8.94
CA ASP A 127 20.96 14.63 9.63
C ASP A 127 19.79 13.72 9.23
N GLU A 128 18.95 13.41 10.21
CA GLU A 128 17.76 12.57 10.09
C GLU A 128 16.56 13.34 10.62
N ARG A 129 15.47 13.36 9.84
CA ARG A 129 14.18 13.87 10.28
C ARG A 129 13.43 12.79 11.03
N THR A 130 12.95 13.10 12.22
CA THR A 130 12.04 12.24 12.99
C THR A 130 10.71 12.96 13.16
N LEU A 131 9.62 12.31 12.79
CA LEU A 131 8.26 12.84 12.97
C LEU A 131 7.96 13.09 14.45
N LYS A 132 7.20 14.16 14.73
CA LYS A 132 6.67 14.42 16.07
C LYS A 132 5.43 13.58 16.37
N ASN A 133 4.62 13.30 15.34
CA ASN A 133 3.45 12.45 15.39
C ASN A 133 3.39 11.63 14.08
N THR A 134 2.97 10.38 14.18
CA THR A 134 2.84 9.42 13.07
C THR A 134 1.38 9.08 12.77
N ASP A 135 0.43 9.89 13.23
CA ASP A 135 -0.97 9.82 12.82
C ASP A 135 -1.10 10.01 11.31
N ILE A 136 -1.80 9.08 10.66
CA ILE A 136 -2.05 9.09 9.22
C ILE A 136 -3.55 9.14 8.90
N LYS A 137 -3.83 9.47 7.65
CA LYS A 137 -5.10 9.19 6.97
C LYS A 137 -4.86 8.57 5.60
N VAL A 138 -5.78 7.71 5.17
CA VAL A 138 -5.83 7.14 3.81
C VAL A 138 -6.57 8.11 2.90
N VAL A 139 -6.05 8.31 1.69
CA VAL A 139 -6.60 9.20 0.67
C VAL A 139 -6.74 8.51 -0.70
N ASP A 140 -7.37 9.22 -1.64
CA ASP A 140 -7.50 8.83 -3.06
C ASP A 140 -8.39 7.60 -3.30
N PHE A 141 -9.68 7.77 -3.00
CA PHE A 141 -10.71 6.74 -3.18
C PHE A 141 -11.25 6.65 -4.62
N GLY A 142 -10.62 7.32 -5.59
CA GLY A 142 -11.09 7.34 -6.98
C GLY A 142 -10.95 6.02 -7.74
N SER A 143 -10.24 5.04 -7.17
CA SER A 143 -10.18 3.66 -7.67
C SER A 143 -10.86 2.66 -6.73
N ALA A 144 -11.49 3.13 -5.65
CA ALA A 144 -12.21 2.25 -4.74
C ALA A 144 -13.40 1.63 -5.48
N THR A 145 -13.66 0.35 -5.24
CA THR A 145 -14.69 -0.42 -5.95
C THR A 145 -15.53 -1.18 -4.93
N PHE A 146 -16.86 -1.09 -5.04
CA PHE A 146 -17.76 -1.90 -4.22
C PHE A 146 -17.82 -3.35 -4.73
N ASP A 147 -18.11 -4.30 -3.84
CA ASP A 147 -18.18 -5.73 -4.19
C ASP A 147 -19.19 -6.05 -5.31
N ASP A 148 -20.27 -5.27 -5.42
CA ASP A 148 -21.33 -5.46 -6.41
C ASP A 148 -21.11 -4.66 -7.72
N GLU A 149 -20.01 -3.90 -7.81
CA GLU A 149 -19.64 -3.13 -9.00
C GLU A 149 -18.77 -3.91 -9.99
N HIS A 150 -18.59 -3.33 -11.17
CA HIS A 150 -17.71 -3.89 -12.18
C HIS A 150 -16.23 -3.83 -11.74
N HIS A 151 -15.60 -4.99 -11.61
CA HIS A 151 -14.19 -5.09 -11.27
C HIS A 151 -13.31 -4.96 -12.51
N SER A 152 -12.58 -3.85 -12.60
CA SER A 152 -11.59 -3.63 -13.66
C SER A 152 -10.51 -4.71 -13.64
N THR A 153 -10.12 -5.24 -14.81
CA THR A 153 -9.14 -6.35 -14.89
C THR A 153 -7.74 -5.99 -14.38
N LEU A 154 -7.41 -4.69 -14.32
CA LEU A 154 -6.11 -4.20 -13.91
C LEU A 154 -6.29 -2.99 -12.99
N VAL A 155 -5.94 -3.20 -11.72
CA VAL A 155 -5.95 -2.17 -10.68
C VAL A 155 -4.57 -2.07 -10.02
N SER A 156 -4.44 -1.17 -9.05
CA SER A 156 -3.20 -0.87 -8.31
C SER A 156 -2.10 -0.25 -9.15
N THR A 157 -1.34 0.64 -8.52
CA THR A 157 -0.01 1.02 -8.98
C THR A 157 0.89 -0.21 -8.98
N ARG A 158 1.64 -0.42 -10.08
CA ARG A 158 2.31 -1.69 -10.41
C ARG A 158 3.13 -2.29 -9.26
N HIS A 159 3.87 -1.48 -8.52
CA HIS A 159 4.80 -1.95 -7.48
C HIS A 159 4.10 -2.54 -6.24
N TYR A 160 2.82 -2.26 -6.05
CA TYR A 160 2.01 -2.71 -4.91
C TYR A 160 0.92 -3.69 -5.34
N ARG A 161 0.95 -4.11 -6.61
CA ARG A 161 -0.09 -4.94 -7.23
C ARG A 161 0.06 -6.40 -6.83
N ALA A 162 -1.04 -6.97 -6.35
CA ALA A 162 -1.11 -8.36 -5.92
C ALA A 162 -0.96 -9.37 -7.10
N PRO A 163 -0.46 -10.59 -6.83
CA PRO A 163 -0.23 -11.62 -7.85
C PRO A 163 -1.52 -12.01 -8.59
N GLU A 164 -2.65 -12.14 -7.90
CA GLU A 164 -3.95 -12.47 -8.49
C GLU A 164 -4.42 -11.43 -9.53
N VAL A 165 -4.05 -10.15 -9.33
CA VAL A 165 -4.33 -9.07 -10.29
C VAL A 165 -3.42 -9.20 -11.51
N ILE A 166 -2.11 -9.46 -11.33
CA ILE A 166 -1.15 -9.65 -12.44
C ILE A 166 -1.55 -10.85 -13.31
N LEU A 167 -1.99 -11.94 -12.66
CA LEU A 167 -2.41 -13.18 -13.28
C LEU A 167 -3.84 -13.14 -13.81
N ALA A 168 -4.60 -12.06 -13.57
CA ALA A 168 -5.99 -11.89 -13.96
C ALA A 168 -6.90 -13.04 -13.46
N LEU A 169 -6.74 -13.42 -12.20
CA LEU A 169 -7.51 -14.47 -11.52
C LEU A 169 -8.80 -13.95 -10.86
N GLY A 170 -9.07 -12.65 -10.98
CA GLY A 170 -10.03 -11.94 -10.14
C GLY A 170 -9.34 -11.37 -8.90
N TRP A 171 -9.91 -10.33 -8.33
CA TRP A 171 -9.42 -9.68 -7.12
C TRP A 171 -10.61 -9.14 -6.32
N SER A 172 -10.38 -8.95 -5.03
CA SER A 172 -11.27 -8.29 -4.08
C SER A 172 -10.42 -7.75 -2.92
N GLN A 173 -10.97 -7.59 -1.72
CA GLN A 173 -10.32 -7.07 -0.51
C GLN A 173 -8.88 -7.57 -0.25
N PRO A 174 -8.54 -8.87 -0.46
CA PRO A 174 -7.18 -9.35 -0.18
C PRO A 174 -6.08 -8.65 -0.99
N CYS A 175 -6.38 -8.02 -2.14
CA CYS A 175 -5.35 -7.31 -2.90
C CYS A 175 -4.84 -6.07 -2.15
N ASP A 176 -5.69 -5.42 -1.34
CA ASP A 176 -5.26 -4.30 -0.49
C ASP A 176 -4.29 -4.78 0.60
N VAL A 177 -4.50 -5.98 1.15
CA VAL A 177 -3.61 -6.58 2.16
C VAL A 177 -2.22 -6.78 1.59
N TRP A 178 -2.12 -7.26 0.35
CA TRP A 178 -0.85 -7.38 -0.35
C TRP A 178 -0.16 -6.03 -0.50
N SER A 179 -0.90 -5.01 -0.95
CA SER A 179 -0.37 -3.64 -1.10
C SER A 179 0.16 -3.09 0.23
N ILE A 180 -0.54 -3.35 1.35
CA ILE A 180 -0.07 -2.99 2.70
C ILE A 180 1.24 -3.72 3.03
N GLY A 181 1.34 -5.02 2.76
CA GLY A 181 2.60 -5.78 2.94
C GLY A 181 3.78 -5.16 2.20
N CYS A 182 3.57 -4.71 0.96
CA CYS A 182 4.57 -3.98 0.18
C CYS A 182 4.93 -2.62 0.81
N ILE A 183 3.93 -1.83 1.24
CA ILE A 183 4.13 -0.53 1.91
C ILE A 183 4.96 -0.69 3.19
N LEU A 184 4.67 -1.69 4.02
CA LEU A 184 5.38 -1.89 5.30
C LEU A 184 6.86 -2.22 5.09
N ILE A 185 7.19 -3.00 4.07
CA ILE A 185 8.59 -3.26 3.71
C ILE A 185 9.27 -2.01 3.15
N GLU A 186 8.56 -1.21 2.36
CA GLU A 186 9.09 0.07 1.88
C GLU A 186 9.38 1.04 3.03
N TYR A 187 8.49 1.12 4.02
CA TYR A 187 8.73 1.91 5.24
C TYR A 187 9.95 1.42 6.02
N TYR A 188 10.17 0.10 6.03
CA TYR A 188 11.28 -0.53 6.73
C TYR A 188 12.64 -0.34 6.01
N LEU A 189 12.63 -0.25 4.68
CA LEU A 189 13.85 -0.20 3.86
C LEU A 189 14.16 1.20 3.30
N GLY A 190 13.15 2.06 3.18
CA GLY A 190 13.23 3.36 2.52
C GLY A 190 13.15 3.29 0.99
N PHE A 191 12.87 2.12 0.40
CA PHE A 191 12.73 1.93 -1.03
C PHE A 191 11.76 0.80 -1.38
N THR A 192 11.14 0.90 -2.55
CA THR A 192 10.22 -0.11 -3.11
C THR A 192 10.94 -1.40 -3.48
N VAL A 193 10.45 -2.55 -2.99
CA VAL A 193 11.06 -3.86 -3.28
C VAL A 193 10.77 -4.40 -4.68
N PHE A 194 9.62 -4.05 -5.25
CA PHE A 194 9.20 -4.48 -6.59
C PHE A 194 9.32 -3.35 -7.62
N GLN A 195 10.51 -2.77 -7.75
CA GLN A 195 10.78 -1.66 -8.67
C GLN A 195 10.93 -2.15 -10.12
N THR A 196 9.83 -2.28 -10.85
CA THR A 196 9.83 -2.72 -12.25
C THR A 196 8.69 -2.10 -13.05
N HIS A 197 8.82 -2.10 -14.38
CA HIS A 197 7.78 -1.70 -15.33
C HIS A 197 7.30 -2.87 -16.21
N ASP A 198 7.73 -4.11 -15.93
CA ASP A 198 7.32 -5.31 -16.65
C ASP A 198 6.60 -6.31 -15.73
N SER A 199 5.56 -6.98 -16.25
CA SER A 199 4.74 -7.89 -15.43
C SER A 199 5.44 -9.21 -15.15
N LYS A 200 6.21 -9.72 -16.12
CA LYS A 200 6.94 -10.98 -15.96
C LYS A 200 8.14 -10.79 -15.04
N GLU A 201 8.85 -9.68 -15.18
CA GLU A 201 9.90 -9.26 -14.24
C GLU A 201 9.35 -9.09 -12.82
N HIS A 202 8.15 -8.52 -12.67
CA HIS A 202 7.51 -8.41 -11.35
C HIS A 202 7.28 -9.78 -10.71
N LEU A 203 6.74 -10.75 -11.45
CA LEU A 203 6.58 -12.13 -10.97
C LEU A 203 7.92 -12.79 -10.64
N ALA A 204 8.97 -12.55 -11.42
CA ALA A 204 10.31 -13.06 -11.12
C ALA A 204 10.89 -12.44 -9.83
N MET A 205 10.64 -11.15 -9.57
CA MET A 205 11.00 -10.50 -8.31
C MET A 205 10.22 -11.10 -7.14
N MET A 206 8.92 -11.36 -7.30
CA MET A 206 8.11 -12.05 -6.30
C MET A 206 8.70 -13.43 -6.00
N GLU A 207 8.98 -14.26 -7.02
CA GLU A 207 9.52 -15.61 -6.81
C GLU A 207 10.88 -15.60 -6.10
N ARG A 208 11.71 -14.59 -6.39
CA ARG A 208 13.01 -14.42 -5.75
C ARG A 208 12.92 -14.01 -4.28
N ILE A 209 11.88 -13.26 -3.89
CA ILE A 209 11.68 -12.76 -2.53
C ILE A 209 10.87 -13.73 -1.66
N LEU A 210 9.83 -14.34 -2.23
CA LEU A 210 8.81 -15.10 -1.50
C LEU A 210 8.84 -16.61 -1.80
N GLY A 211 9.60 -17.03 -2.81
CA GLY A 211 9.57 -18.41 -3.31
C GLY A 211 8.56 -18.60 -4.45
N PRO A 212 8.47 -19.81 -5.01
CA PRO A 212 7.73 -20.08 -6.24
C PRO A 212 6.23 -19.79 -6.09
N LEU A 213 5.59 -19.33 -7.18
CA LEU A 213 4.14 -19.13 -7.24
C LEU A 213 3.39 -20.47 -7.06
N PRO A 214 2.22 -20.48 -6.38
CA PRO A 214 1.41 -21.70 -6.27
C PRO A 214 1.00 -22.23 -7.64
N THR A 215 1.25 -23.51 -7.89
CA THR A 215 0.98 -24.16 -9.19
C THR A 215 -0.49 -24.02 -9.62
N HIS A 216 -1.42 -24.00 -8.67
CA HIS A 216 -2.84 -23.85 -8.97
C HIS A 216 -3.18 -22.45 -9.53
N MET A 217 -2.46 -21.39 -9.11
CA MET A 217 -2.63 -20.03 -9.65
C MET A 217 -2.05 -19.94 -11.05
N ILE A 218 -0.88 -20.55 -11.27
CA ILE A 218 -0.22 -20.62 -12.59
C ILE A 218 -1.16 -21.28 -13.61
N LYS A 219 -1.73 -22.44 -13.25
CA LYS A 219 -2.63 -23.21 -14.15
C LYS A 219 -3.95 -22.50 -14.46
N LYS A 220 -4.47 -21.70 -13.53
CA LYS A 220 -5.71 -20.92 -13.74
C LYS A 220 -5.45 -19.64 -14.53
N SER A 221 -4.22 -19.12 -14.53
CA SER A 221 -3.87 -17.88 -15.22
C SER A 221 -4.02 -18.03 -16.73
N ARG A 222 -4.61 -17.00 -17.37
CA ARG A 222 -4.70 -16.90 -18.83
C ARG A 222 -3.51 -16.15 -19.44
N LYS A 223 -2.52 -15.76 -18.63
CA LYS A 223 -1.36 -14.98 -19.07
C LYS A 223 -0.27 -15.91 -19.61
N HIS A 224 0.32 -15.52 -20.74
CA HIS A 224 1.45 -16.22 -21.36
C HIS A 224 2.78 -15.87 -20.67
N TYR A 225 2.85 -16.07 -19.36
CA TYR A 225 4.08 -15.83 -18.57
C TYR A 225 4.80 -17.12 -18.19
N PHE A 226 4.19 -18.28 -18.40
CA PHE A 226 4.65 -19.57 -17.88
C PHE A 226 4.86 -20.60 -18.99
N GLN A 227 5.84 -21.47 -18.80
CA GLN A 227 6.11 -22.66 -19.61
C GLN A 227 6.33 -23.84 -18.65
N HIS A 228 5.68 -24.98 -18.90
CA HIS A 228 5.77 -26.17 -18.04
C HIS A 228 5.49 -25.90 -16.55
N ASP A 229 4.44 -25.13 -16.25
CA ASP A 229 4.06 -24.70 -14.89
C ASP A 229 5.14 -23.89 -14.14
N GLN A 230 6.14 -23.34 -14.85
CA GLN A 230 7.19 -22.47 -14.30
C GLN A 230 7.21 -21.12 -15.02
N LEU A 231 7.68 -20.07 -14.36
CA LEU A 231 7.82 -18.76 -14.97
C LEU A 231 8.83 -18.85 -16.13
N ASP A 232 8.42 -18.39 -17.32
CA ASP A 232 9.26 -18.35 -18.52
C ASP A 232 10.27 -17.21 -18.42
N TRP A 233 11.27 -17.38 -17.56
CA TRP A 233 12.21 -16.35 -17.14
C TRP A 233 13.67 -16.77 -17.32
N ASP A 234 14.43 -16.00 -18.10
CA ASP A 234 15.87 -16.18 -18.25
C ASP A 234 16.65 -15.39 -17.18
N GLU A 235 17.19 -16.10 -16.18
CA GLU A 235 18.01 -15.51 -15.11
C GLU A 235 19.33 -14.90 -15.62
N HIS A 236 19.81 -15.31 -16.79
CA HIS A 236 21.05 -14.82 -17.37
C HIS A 236 20.87 -13.58 -18.24
N SER A 237 19.63 -13.24 -18.60
CA SER A 237 19.28 -12.01 -19.31
C SER A 237 19.67 -10.74 -18.53
N SER A 238 19.61 -9.56 -19.17
CA SER A 238 19.83 -8.28 -18.48
C SER A 238 18.86 -8.07 -17.32
N SER A 239 17.58 -8.39 -17.54
CA SER A 239 16.52 -8.33 -16.52
C SER A 239 16.72 -9.38 -15.43
N GLY A 240 17.09 -10.62 -15.80
CA GLY A 240 17.41 -11.68 -14.83
C GLY A 240 18.56 -11.28 -13.89
N ARG A 241 19.63 -10.69 -14.43
CA ARG A 241 20.73 -10.13 -13.62
C ARG A 241 20.30 -8.97 -12.74
N TYR A 242 19.37 -8.12 -13.20
CA TYR A 242 18.81 -7.04 -12.41
C TYR A 242 18.03 -7.59 -11.20
N VAL A 243 17.09 -8.51 -11.43
CA VAL A 243 16.30 -9.17 -10.37
C VAL A 243 17.22 -9.85 -9.36
N ARG A 244 18.21 -10.63 -9.82
CA ARG A 244 19.15 -11.33 -8.92
C ARG A 244 19.96 -10.37 -8.03
N ARG A 245 20.28 -9.17 -8.50
CA ARG A 245 21.03 -8.16 -7.74
C ARG A 245 20.17 -7.38 -6.76
N ARG A 246 18.89 -7.15 -7.10
CA ARG A 246 17.97 -6.32 -6.32
C ARG A 246 17.12 -7.12 -5.33
N CYS A 247 16.83 -8.37 -5.65
CA CYS A 247 15.94 -9.22 -4.88
C CYS A 247 16.69 -10.36 -4.19
N LYS A 248 16.31 -10.58 -2.94
CA LYS A 248 16.77 -11.66 -2.07
C LYS A 248 15.58 -12.14 -1.21
N PRO A 249 15.64 -13.35 -0.61
CA PRO A 249 14.56 -13.84 0.24
C PRO A 249 14.12 -12.83 1.30
N LEU A 250 12.81 -12.73 1.55
CA LEU A 250 12.20 -11.68 2.38
C LEU A 250 12.93 -11.48 3.72
N LYS A 251 13.20 -12.57 4.44
CA LYS A 251 13.86 -12.54 5.76
C LYS A 251 15.29 -11.95 5.71
N GLU A 252 15.97 -11.99 4.56
CA GLU A 252 17.32 -11.42 4.42
C GLU A 252 17.31 -9.89 4.30
N PHE A 253 16.15 -9.25 4.11
CA PHE A 253 16.03 -7.79 4.21
C PHE A 253 16.04 -7.27 5.65
N MET A 254 15.80 -8.13 6.63
CA MET A 254 15.76 -7.76 8.03
C MET A 254 17.17 -7.38 8.54
N HIS A 255 17.34 -6.15 9.01
CA HIS A 255 18.63 -5.62 9.46
C HIS A 255 18.88 -5.78 10.98
N CYS A 256 17.88 -6.25 11.73
CA CYS A 256 17.96 -6.48 13.18
C CYS A 256 17.19 -7.76 13.54
N GLN A 257 17.71 -8.58 14.45
CA GLN A 257 17.08 -9.84 14.85
C GLN A 257 16.21 -9.72 16.11
N ASP A 258 15.97 -8.50 16.59
CA ASP A 258 15.13 -8.28 17.77
C ASP A 258 13.66 -8.66 17.51
N ALA A 259 12.92 -8.98 18.57
CA ALA A 259 11.56 -9.52 18.49
C ALA A 259 10.58 -8.63 17.70
N ASP A 260 10.72 -7.32 17.79
CA ASP A 260 9.90 -6.36 17.05
C ASP A 260 10.08 -6.45 15.53
N HIS A 261 11.32 -6.68 15.09
CA HIS A 261 11.63 -6.85 13.68
C HIS A 261 11.13 -8.21 13.18
N GLN A 262 11.31 -9.26 13.97
CA GLN A 262 10.82 -10.60 13.63
C GLN A 262 9.29 -10.61 13.48
N THR A 263 8.57 -9.96 14.41
CA THR A 263 7.11 -9.87 14.37
C THR A 263 6.59 -8.99 13.23
N LEU A 264 7.30 -7.91 12.85
CA LEU A 264 7.00 -7.17 11.62
C LEU A 264 7.13 -8.06 10.38
N PHE A 265 8.26 -8.76 10.24
CA PHE A 265 8.52 -9.60 9.06
C PHE A 265 7.57 -10.80 8.99
N ASP A 266 7.14 -11.33 10.14
CA ASP A 266 6.10 -12.35 10.21
C ASP A 266 4.74 -11.81 9.72
N LEU A 267 4.34 -10.60 10.15
CA LEU A 267 3.13 -9.95 9.65
C LEU A 267 3.19 -9.71 8.13
N VAL A 268 4.29 -9.15 7.64
CA VAL A 268 4.51 -8.91 6.21
C VAL A 268 4.45 -10.22 5.43
N HIS A 269 5.09 -11.28 5.92
CA HIS A 269 5.06 -12.58 5.25
C HIS A 269 3.62 -13.10 5.09
N LYS A 270 2.78 -12.95 6.12
CA LYS A 270 1.36 -13.32 6.04
C LYS A 270 0.55 -12.43 5.09
N MET A 271 0.90 -11.13 4.99
CA MET A 271 0.27 -10.19 4.05
C MET A 271 0.70 -10.44 2.59
N LEU A 272 1.91 -10.95 2.38
CA LEU A 272 2.47 -11.29 1.07
C LEU A 272 2.27 -12.78 0.71
N GLU A 273 1.27 -13.44 1.31
CA GLU A 273 0.82 -14.76 0.86
C GLU A 273 0.26 -14.67 -0.57
N TYR A 274 0.65 -15.62 -1.41
CA TYR A 274 0.29 -15.58 -2.84
C TYR A 274 -1.18 -15.85 -3.06
N ASP A 275 -1.71 -16.92 -2.44
CA ASP A 275 -3.14 -17.24 -2.58
C ASP A 275 -3.95 -16.22 -1.77
N PRO A 276 -4.79 -15.39 -2.42
CA PRO A 276 -5.61 -14.40 -1.70
C PRO A 276 -6.58 -15.04 -0.69
N SER A 277 -6.86 -16.34 -0.82
CA SER A 277 -7.75 -17.09 0.09
C SER A 277 -7.04 -17.50 1.39
N ASP A 278 -5.71 -17.69 1.34
CA ASP A 278 -4.88 -18.05 2.50
C ASP A 278 -4.20 -16.81 3.12
N ARG A 279 -4.25 -15.66 2.42
CA ARG A 279 -3.71 -14.39 2.87
C ARG A 279 -4.46 -13.88 4.10
N ILE A 280 -3.69 -13.41 5.08
CA ILE A 280 -4.24 -12.88 6.34
C ILE A 280 -5.28 -11.78 6.08
N THR A 281 -6.39 -11.81 6.79
CA THR A 281 -7.38 -10.72 6.76
C THR A 281 -6.92 -9.54 7.62
N LEU A 282 -7.50 -8.35 7.44
CA LEU A 282 -7.14 -7.21 8.29
C LEU A 282 -7.66 -7.35 9.72
N ASP A 283 -8.75 -8.08 9.95
CA ASP A 283 -9.21 -8.47 11.29
C ASP A 283 -8.16 -9.29 12.04
N GLU A 284 -7.59 -10.31 11.38
CA GLU A 284 -6.51 -11.13 11.94
C GLU A 284 -5.22 -10.32 12.09
N ALA A 285 -4.89 -9.47 11.11
CA ALA A 285 -3.71 -8.62 11.15
C ALA A 285 -3.73 -7.68 12.35
N LEU A 286 -4.87 -7.06 12.67
CA LEU A 286 -5.03 -6.17 13.84
C LEU A 286 -4.86 -6.91 15.19
N GLN A 287 -4.96 -8.23 15.20
CA GLN A 287 -4.66 -9.07 16.35
C GLN A 287 -3.22 -9.62 16.37
N HIS A 288 -2.40 -9.30 15.37
CA HIS A 288 -1.04 -9.81 15.26
C HIS A 288 -0.13 -9.34 16.41
N PRO A 289 0.80 -10.18 16.91
CA PRO A 289 1.71 -9.83 18.01
C PRO A 289 2.55 -8.57 17.79
N PHE A 290 2.79 -8.19 16.52
CA PHE A 290 3.48 -6.94 16.18
C PHE A 290 2.79 -5.71 16.79
N PHE A 291 1.47 -5.75 16.99
CA PHE A 291 0.68 -4.65 17.54
C PHE A 291 0.46 -4.73 19.06
N ASP A 292 0.90 -5.79 19.74
CA ASP A 292 0.74 -5.94 21.20
C ASP A 292 1.31 -4.74 22.01
N PRO A 293 2.44 -4.13 21.65
CA PRO A 293 2.95 -2.95 22.36
C PRO A 293 2.00 -1.74 22.34
N LEU A 294 1.08 -1.66 21.37
CA LEU A 294 0.09 -0.58 21.29
C LEU A 294 -1.08 -0.79 22.27
N LYS A 295 -1.40 -2.05 22.60
CA LYS A 295 -2.53 -2.42 23.48
C LYS A 295 -2.19 -2.28 24.97
N ARG A 296 -0.90 -2.18 25.32
CA ARG A 296 -0.39 -2.15 26.70
C ARG A 296 -0.27 -0.72 27.27
N LYS A 297 -0.87 0.28 26.62
CA LYS A 297 -0.85 1.68 27.04
C LYS A 297 -2.22 2.13 27.51
#